data_AF-N9QUY2-F1
#
_entry.id   AF-N9QUY2-F1
#
_cell.length_a   1.000
_cell.length_b   1.000
_cell.length_c   1.000
_cell.angle_alpha   90.00
_cell.angle_beta   90.00
_cell.angle_gamma   90.00
#
_symmetry.space_group_name_H-M   'P 1'
#
loop_
_entity.id
_entity.type
_entity.pdbx_description
1 polymer ?
#
loop_
_entity_poly.entity_id
_entity_poly.type
_entity_poly.pdbx_seq_one_letter_code
_entity_poly.pdbx_strand_id
1 'polypeptide(L)'
;MFNSLNLTKNFLVALYISLLLSGCTNNPSVDEILKSSSKGAVNIILLDSTVYRKATTRELDTVTASLLMSTLDKMAVLKRYEQEIGNGYTIEDTLTLGNVNDFCWINNFLLAHRKELPPNLDDTDTYRWIEAKQKRFKQAIDINMDNKKMENDCRI
;
A
#
# COMPACT_ATOMS: atom_id res chain seq x y z
N MET A 1 16.41 -34.83 -58.14
CA MET A 1 16.67 -35.52 -56.85
C MET A 1 17.91 -34.87 -56.27
N PHE A 2 17.96 -34.09 -55.19
CA PHE A 2 17.08 -33.76 -54.07
C PHE A 2 17.31 -32.28 -53.76
N ASN A 3 16.24 -31.51 -53.49
CA ASN A 3 16.32 -30.36 -52.58
C ASN A 3 14.98 -30.05 -51.90
N SER A 4 13.97 -30.94 -52.03
CA SER A 4 12.68 -30.82 -51.36
C SER A 4 12.76 -31.06 -49.85
N LEU A 5 13.73 -31.85 -49.39
CA LEU A 5 13.92 -32.18 -47.96
C LEU A 5 14.47 -31.02 -47.11
N ASN A 6 15.29 -30.13 -47.69
CA ASN A 6 15.78 -28.95 -46.99
C ASN A 6 14.70 -27.85 -46.92
N LEU A 7 13.82 -27.78 -47.93
CA LEU A 7 12.73 -26.81 -47.96
C LEU A 7 11.68 -27.10 -46.87
N THR A 8 11.29 -28.37 -46.69
CA THR A 8 10.34 -28.79 -45.64
C THR A 8 10.91 -28.65 -44.23
N LYS A 9 12.20 -28.96 -44.02
CA LYS A 9 12.87 -28.72 -42.72
C LYS A 9 12.91 -27.24 -42.37
N ASN A 10 13.28 -26.36 -43.31
CA ASN A 10 13.33 -24.92 -43.06
C ASN A 10 11.94 -24.32 -42.82
N PHE A 11 10.90 -24.83 -43.48
CA PHE A 11 9.52 -24.40 -43.26
C PHE A 11 9.00 -24.81 -41.86
N LEU A 12 9.32 -26.02 -41.41
CA LEU A 12 8.96 -26.50 -40.08
C LEU A 12 9.67 -25.71 -38.97
N VAL A 13 10.96 -25.38 -39.16
CA VAL A 13 11.71 -24.52 -38.22
C VAL A 13 11.12 -23.11 -38.18
N ALA A 14 10.77 -22.52 -39.31
CA ALA A 14 10.14 -21.20 -39.35
C ALA A 14 8.75 -21.18 -38.70
N LEU A 15 7.96 -22.25 -38.84
CA LEU A 15 6.65 -22.41 -38.20
C LEU A 15 6.77 -22.58 -36.67
N TYR A 16 7.79 -23.31 -36.20
CA TYR A 16 8.09 -23.43 -34.77
C TYR A 16 8.56 -22.10 -34.16
N ILE A 17 9.38 -21.32 -34.88
CA ILE A 17 9.84 -20.00 -34.42
C ILE A 17 8.66 -19.00 -34.35
N SER A 18 7.71 -19.08 -35.27
CA SER A 18 6.52 -18.20 -35.26
C SER A 18 5.50 -18.57 -34.17
N LEU A 19 5.41 -19.84 -33.78
CA LEU A 19 4.62 -20.29 -32.61
C LEU A 19 5.26 -19.90 -31.26
N LEU A 20 6.59 -19.71 -31.22
CA LEU A 20 7.29 -19.20 -30.03
C LEU A 20 7.18 -17.68 -29.87
N LEU A 21 6.86 -16.95 -30.94
CA LEU A 21 6.70 -15.49 -30.92
C LEU A 21 5.27 -15.03 -30.65
N SER A 22 4.28 -15.94 -30.67
CA SER A 22 2.96 -15.70 -30.08
C SER A 22 3.02 -15.92 -28.56
N GLY A 23 3.90 -15.21 -27.87
CA GLY A 23 3.79 -15.07 -26.42
C GLY A 23 2.53 -14.27 -26.14
N CYS A 24 1.52 -14.89 -25.54
CA CYS A 24 0.34 -14.19 -25.05
C CYS A 24 0.82 -13.06 -24.12
N THR A 25 0.71 -11.80 -24.56
CA THR A 25 0.83 -10.67 -23.66
C THR A 25 -0.41 -10.67 -22.78
N ASN A 26 -0.36 -11.44 -21.68
CA ASN A 26 -1.37 -11.38 -20.64
C ASN A 26 -1.24 -10.01 -19.97
N ASN A 27 -2.00 -9.04 -20.48
CA ASN A 27 -2.14 -7.77 -19.79
C ASN A 27 -2.78 -8.05 -18.42
N PRO A 28 -2.20 -7.53 -17.33
CA PRO A 28 -2.80 -7.71 -16.01
C PRO A 28 -4.20 -7.09 -16.01
N SER A 29 -5.09 -7.72 -15.24
CA SER A 29 -6.42 -7.16 -14.98
C SER A 29 -6.33 -5.80 -14.28
N VAL A 30 -7.37 -4.97 -14.41
CA VAL A 30 -7.44 -3.68 -13.71
C VAL A 30 -7.26 -3.87 -12.20
N ASP A 31 -7.87 -4.91 -11.62
CA ASP A 31 -7.74 -5.26 -10.20
C ASP A 31 -6.28 -5.55 -9.81
N GLU A 32 -5.53 -6.29 -10.64
CA GLU A 32 -4.12 -6.58 -10.38
C GLU A 32 -3.26 -5.32 -10.44
N ILE A 33 -3.54 -4.44 -11.41
CA ILE A 33 -2.87 -3.14 -11.52
C ILE A 33 -3.15 -2.31 -10.27
N LEU A 34 -4.41 -2.18 -9.86
CA LEU A 34 -4.80 -1.40 -8.68
C LEU A 34 -4.20 -1.97 -7.39
N LYS A 35 -4.20 -3.30 -7.22
CA LYS A 35 -3.55 -3.95 -6.06
C LYS A 35 -2.04 -3.69 -6.04
N SER A 36 -1.38 -3.70 -7.19
CA SER A 36 0.05 -3.38 -7.31
C SER A 36 0.32 -1.91 -6.97
N SER A 37 -0.48 -0.99 -7.51
CA SER A 37 -0.38 0.45 -7.21
C SER A 37 -0.66 0.76 -5.74
N SER A 38 -1.66 0.11 -5.13
CA SER A 38 -1.97 0.21 -3.70
C SER A 38 -0.76 -0.20 -2.85
N LYS A 39 -0.13 -1.33 -3.14
CA LYS A 39 1.11 -1.77 -2.46
C LYS A 39 2.23 -0.74 -2.59
N GLY A 40 2.40 -0.17 -3.78
CA GLY A 40 3.37 0.91 -4.01
C GLY A 40 3.10 2.14 -3.15
N ALA A 41 1.85 2.59 -3.11
CA ALA A 41 1.42 3.74 -2.32
C ALA A 41 1.60 3.51 -0.81
N VAL A 42 1.27 2.31 -0.33
CA VAL A 42 1.51 1.90 1.07
C VAL A 42 2.99 2.01 1.41
N ASN A 43 3.88 1.46 0.57
CA ASN A 43 5.31 1.49 0.80
C ASN A 43 5.87 2.93 0.85
N ILE A 44 5.37 3.83 0.00
CA ILE A 44 5.78 5.24 0.00
C ILE A 44 5.48 5.89 1.35
N ILE A 45 4.32 5.62 1.95
CA ILE A 45 3.98 6.17 3.27
C ILE A 45 4.85 5.53 4.36
N LEU A 46 5.09 4.22 4.29
CA LEU A 46 5.89 3.50 5.28
C LEU A 46 7.35 3.98 5.34
N LEU A 47 7.92 4.51 4.25
CA LEU A 47 9.28 5.08 4.26
C LEU A 47 9.47 6.19 5.31
N ASP A 48 8.40 6.91 5.63
CA ASP A 48 8.42 8.02 6.58
C ASP A 48 8.05 7.58 8.02
N SER A 49 7.93 6.27 8.31
CA SER A 49 7.44 5.74 9.61
C SER A 49 8.17 6.33 10.83
N THR A 50 9.49 6.47 10.75
CA THR A 50 10.30 7.07 11.82
C THR A 50 10.02 8.56 12.00
N VAL A 51 9.68 9.28 10.92
CA VAL A 51 9.31 10.70 10.97
C VAL A 51 7.98 10.83 11.71
N TYR A 52 6.97 10.03 11.36
CA TYR A 52 5.67 10.07 12.02
C TYR A 52 5.76 9.74 13.51
N ARG A 53 6.53 8.71 13.88
CA ARG A 53 6.76 8.37 15.30
C ARG A 53 7.33 9.57 16.07
N LYS A 54 8.37 10.22 15.52
CA LYS A 54 9.01 11.38 16.17
C LYS A 54 8.11 12.61 16.18
N ALA A 55 7.25 12.78 15.18
CA ALA A 55 6.34 13.92 15.05
C ALA A 55 5.05 13.78 15.89
N THR A 56 4.67 12.56 16.28
CA THR A 56 3.40 12.29 16.99
C THR A 56 3.25 13.11 18.28
N THR A 57 4.33 13.30 19.04
CA THR A 57 4.30 14.04 20.32
C THR A 57 4.81 15.48 20.22
N ARG A 58 5.16 15.95 19.03
CA ARG A 58 5.67 17.31 18.81
C ARG A 58 4.52 18.25 18.50
N GLU A 59 4.58 19.47 19.04
CA GLU A 59 3.69 20.54 18.59
C GLU A 59 3.90 20.82 17.10
N LEU A 60 2.84 21.23 16.41
CA LEU A 60 2.90 21.54 14.99
C LEU A 60 3.66 22.86 14.74
N ASP A 61 4.75 22.74 14.01
CA ASP A 61 5.38 23.82 13.26
C ASP A 61 4.97 23.75 11.77
N THR A 62 5.45 24.68 10.95
CA THR A 62 5.10 24.72 9.51
C THR A 62 5.44 23.43 8.78
N VAL A 63 6.51 22.73 9.18
CA VAL A 63 6.96 21.49 8.53
C VAL A 63 6.05 20.33 8.91
N THR A 64 5.77 20.17 10.21
CA THR A 64 4.92 19.11 10.74
C THR A 64 3.44 19.32 10.38
N ALA A 65 2.97 20.56 10.25
CA ALA A 65 1.66 20.86 9.67
C ALA A 65 1.58 20.45 8.18
N SER A 66 2.62 20.73 7.40
CA SER A 66 2.69 20.28 6.00
C SER A 66 2.75 18.75 5.89
N LEU A 67 3.46 18.11 6.82
CA LEU A 67 3.50 16.65 6.94
C LEU A 67 2.10 16.10 7.26
N LEU A 68 1.38 16.67 8.23
CA LEU A 68 0.02 16.29 8.59
C LEU A 68 -0.92 16.31 7.38
N MET A 69 -0.96 17.43 6.67
CA MET A 69 -1.81 17.59 5.48
C MET A 69 -1.43 16.60 4.37
N SER A 70 -0.13 16.50 4.05
CA SER A 70 0.34 15.59 3.01
C SER A 70 0.05 14.12 3.35
N THR A 71 0.21 13.74 4.62
CA THR A 71 -0.09 12.38 5.06
C THR A 71 -1.58 12.10 4.98
N LEU A 72 -2.44 13.03 5.39
CA LEU A 72 -3.89 12.88 5.26
C LEU A 72 -4.31 12.65 3.80
N ASP A 73 -3.74 13.39 2.84
CA ASP A 73 -3.98 13.18 1.41
C ASP A 73 -3.54 11.78 0.96
N LYS A 74 -2.35 11.34 1.39
CA LYS A 74 -1.86 9.98 1.10
C LYS A 74 -2.80 8.91 1.69
N MET A 75 -3.36 9.13 2.89
CA MET A 75 -4.35 8.23 3.50
C MET A 75 -5.66 8.18 2.71
N ALA A 76 -6.12 9.32 2.20
CA ALA A 76 -7.30 9.39 1.35
C ALA A 76 -7.09 8.59 0.05
N VAL A 77 -5.89 8.64 -0.54
CA VAL A 77 -5.53 7.80 -1.70
C VAL A 77 -5.57 6.31 -1.36
N LEU A 78 -5.02 5.89 -0.21
CA LEU A 78 -5.08 4.48 0.21
C LEU A 78 -6.51 3.99 0.46
N LYS A 79 -7.33 4.81 1.13
CA LYS A 79 -8.76 4.53 1.29
C LYS A 79 -9.44 4.33 -0.06
N ARG A 80 -9.14 5.20 -1.03
CA ARG A 80 -9.72 5.13 -2.37
C ARG A 80 -9.32 3.84 -3.10
N TYR A 81 -8.06 3.40 -2.98
CA TYR A 81 -7.65 2.10 -3.52
C TYR A 81 -8.48 0.95 -2.96
N GLU A 82 -8.71 0.89 -1.64
CA GLU A 82 -9.56 -0.15 -1.07
C GLU A 82 -11.00 -0.12 -1.60
N GLN A 83 -11.56 1.08 -1.75
CA GLN A 83 -12.91 1.26 -2.27
C GLN A 83 -13.04 0.86 -3.74
N GLU A 84 -12.08 1.25 -4.58
CA GLU A 84 -12.10 0.96 -6.02
C GLU A 84 -11.78 -0.51 -6.33
N ILE A 85 -10.87 -1.14 -5.59
CA ILE A 85 -10.57 -2.57 -5.74
C ILE A 85 -11.74 -3.43 -5.25
N GLY A 86 -12.39 -3.02 -4.14
CA GLY A 86 -13.53 -3.73 -3.58
C GLY A 86 -13.23 -5.18 -3.20
N ASN A 87 -14.24 -6.06 -3.30
CA ASN A 87 -14.12 -7.51 -3.08
C ASN A 87 -13.47 -7.91 -1.74
N GLY A 88 -13.65 -7.09 -0.71
CA GLY A 88 -13.07 -7.31 0.62
C GLY A 88 -11.56 -7.10 0.71
N TYR A 89 -10.92 -6.53 -0.31
CA TYR A 89 -9.50 -6.19 -0.28
C TYR A 89 -9.20 -5.18 0.84
N THR A 90 -8.14 -5.45 1.59
CA THR A 90 -7.62 -4.53 2.59
C THR A 90 -6.10 -4.37 2.43
N ILE A 91 -5.56 -3.19 2.71
CA ILE A 91 -4.11 -2.94 2.64
C ILE A 91 -3.34 -3.86 3.61
N GLU A 92 -3.98 -4.26 4.71
CA GLU A 92 -3.49 -5.16 5.73
C GLU A 92 -3.06 -6.52 5.18
N ASP A 93 -3.72 -7.00 4.11
CA ASP A 93 -3.46 -8.29 3.48
C ASP A 93 -2.02 -8.42 2.93
N THR A 94 -1.31 -7.29 2.85
CA THR A 94 0.02 -7.18 2.24
C THR A 94 1.12 -6.79 3.23
N LEU A 95 0.77 -6.57 4.50
CA LEU A 95 1.67 -6.03 5.50
C LEU A 95 2.32 -7.12 6.37
N THR A 96 3.62 -6.94 6.63
CA THR A 96 4.30 -7.66 7.71
C THR A 96 3.92 -7.05 9.06
N LEU A 97 4.20 -7.75 10.17
CA LEU A 97 3.98 -7.20 11.52
C LEU A 97 4.74 -5.88 11.76
N GLY A 98 5.96 -5.76 11.23
CA GLY A 98 6.74 -4.51 11.29
C GLY A 98 6.04 -3.37 10.53
N ASN A 99 5.56 -3.64 9.32
CA ASN A 99 4.81 -2.64 8.56
C ASN A 99 3.50 -2.27 9.24
N VAL A 100 2.83 -3.21 9.90
CA VAL A 100 1.64 -2.93 10.72
C VAL A 100 1.96 -1.95 11.86
N ASN A 101 3.08 -2.16 12.57
CA ASN A 101 3.53 -1.23 13.61
C ASN A 101 3.88 0.15 13.06
N ASP A 102 4.56 0.20 11.92
CA ASP A 102 4.92 1.45 11.26
C ASP A 102 3.67 2.22 10.77
N PHE A 103 2.72 1.52 10.16
CA PHE A 103 1.44 2.09 9.74
C PHE A 103 0.62 2.59 10.94
N CYS A 104 0.66 1.87 12.04
CA CYS A 104 0.04 2.29 13.29
C CYS A 104 0.65 3.59 13.86
N TRP A 105 1.96 3.85 13.66
CA TRP A 105 2.56 5.15 13.98
C TRP A 105 2.08 6.28 13.06
N ILE A 106 1.91 6.00 11.77
CA ILE A 106 1.32 6.97 10.82
C ILE A 106 -0.07 7.40 11.30
N ASN A 107 -0.91 6.44 11.67
CA ASN A 107 -2.24 6.72 12.20
C ASN A 107 -2.18 7.48 13.54
N ASN A 108 -1.29 7.11 14.46
CA ASN A 108 -1.11 7.85 15.72
C ASN A 108 -0.78 9.32 15.47
N PHE A 109 0.12 9.61 14.52
CA PHE A 109 0.46 10.98 14.15
C PHE A 109 -0.76 11.77 13.67
N LEU A 110 -1.56 11.21 12.76
CA LEU A 110 -2.79 11.86 12.27
C LEU A 110 -3.82 12.07 13.39
N LEU A 111 -4.03 11.04 14.23
CA LEU A 111 -5.02 11.10 15.30
C LEU A 111 -4.61 12.07 16.41
N ALA A 112 -3.32 12.17 16.73
CA ALA A 112 -2.80 13.11 17.71
C ALA A 112 -3.00 14.57 17.28
N HIS A 113 -2.88 14.84 15.97
CA HIS A 113 -2.92 16.18 15.40
C HIS A 113 -4.21 16.51 14.64
N ARG A 114 -5.29 15.76 14.89
CA ARG A 114 -6.56 15.96 14.18
C ARG A 114 -7.20 17.31 14.47
N LYS A 115 -7.04 17.83 15.69
CA LYS A 115 -7.73 19.05 16.15
C LYS A 115 -7.14 20.33 15.53
N GLU A 116 -5.95 20.21 15.00
CA GLU A 116 -5.15 21.26 14.40
C GLU A 116 -5.46 21.45 12.91
N LEU A 117 -6.29 20.56 12.33
CA LEU A 117 -6.71 20.68 10.94
C LEU A 117 -7.67 21.86 10.73
N PRO A 118 -7.63 22.49 9.54
CA PRO A 118 -8.57 23.56 9.21
C PRO A 118 -10.03 23.06 9.30
N PRO A 119 -10.94 23.81 9.94
CA PRO A 119 -12.31 23.35 10.18
C PRO A 119 -13.16 23.22 8.91
N ASN A 120 -12.69 23.77 7.78
CA ASN A 120 -13.32 23.69 6.47
C ASN A 120 -12.86 22.47 5.65
N LEU A 121 -11.92 21.67 6.16
CA LEU A 121 -11.47 20.45 5.50
C LEU A 121 -12.49 19.33 5.74
N ASP A 122 -13.03 18.75 4.67
CA ASP A 122 -13.86 17.54 4.77
C ASP A 122 -12.98 16.29 4.84
N ASP A 123 -12.60 15.90 6.04
CA ASP A 123 -11.74 14.75 6.32
C ASP A 123 -12.44 13.62 7.08
N THR A 124 -13.71 13.81 7.44
CA THR A 124 -14.43 12.96 8.40
C THR A 124 -14.41 11.50 7.96
N ASP A 125 -14.60 11.32 6.67
CA ASP A 125 -14.75 10.03 6.03
C ASP A 125 -13.40 9.31 5.91
N THR A 126 -12.30 10.05 5.77
CA THR A 126 -10.93 9.51 5.79
C THR A 126 -10.52 9.16 7.23
N TYR A 127 -10.84 10.01 8.21
CA TYR A 127 -10.57 9.73 9.62
C TYR A 127 -11.31 8.51 10.15
N ARG A 128 -12.58 8.30 9.76
CA ARG A 128 -13.30 7.07 10.11
C ARG A 128 -12.57 5.83 9.62
N TRP A 129 -12.01 5.88 8.41
CA TRP A 129 -11.20 4.80 7.87
C TRP A 129 -9.88 4.64 8.65
N ILE A 130 -9.16 5.73 8.93
CA ILE A 130 -7.93 5.73 9.75
C ILE A 130 -8.18 5.09 11.14
N GLU A 131 -9.24 5.49 11.83
CA GLU A 131 -9.60 4.95 13.15
C GLU A 131 -9.90 3.44 13.10
N ALA A 132 -10.62 3.00 12.06
CA ALA A 132 -10.91 1.57 11.86
C ALA A 132 -9.63 0.78 11.59
N LYS A 133 -8.71 1.31 10.78
CA LYS A 133 -7.39 0.71 10.53
C LYS A 133 -6.55 0.68 11.80
N GLN A 134 -6.55 1.76 12.58
CA GLN A 134 -5.78 1.83 13.82
C GLN A 134 -6.20 0.75 14.82
N LYS A 135 -7.51 0.52 14.97
CA LYS A 135 -8.03 -0.56 15.80
C LYS A 135 -7.54 -1.94 15.33
N ARG A 136 -7.61 -2.20 14.02
CA ARG A 136 -7.14 -3.46 13.42
C ARG A 136 -5.65 -3.68 13.61
N PHE A 137 -4.85 -2.64 13.41
CA PHE A 137 -3.39 -2.72 13.58
C PHE A 137 -2.99 -2.97 15.03
N LYS A 138 -3.53 -2.22 16.00
CA LYS A 138 -3.26 -2.46 17.42
C LYS A 138 -3.64 -3.89 17.82
N GLN A 139 -4.82 -4.37 17.39
CA GLN A 139 -5.26 -5.75 17.64
C GLN A 139 -4.34 -6.80 17.00
N ALA A 140 -3.90 -6.59 15.76
CA ALA A 140 -2.98 -7.50 15.09
C ALA A 140 -1.64 -7.58 15.85
N ILE A 141 -1.14 -6.45 16.36
CA ILE A 141 0.08 -6.42 17.16
C ILE A 141 -0.13 -7.15 18.50
N ASP A 142 -1.24 -6.90 19.20
CA ASP A 142 -1.56 -7.56 20.47
C ASP A 142 -1.55 -9.09 20.34
N ILE A 143 -2.22 -9.60 19.29
CA ILE A 143 -2.31 -11.04 19.01
C ILE A 143 -0.94 -11.64 18.70
N ASN A 144 -0.15 -10.99 17.84
CA ASN A 144 1.14 -11.55 17.39
C ASN A 144 2.25 -11.44 18.44
N MET A 145 2.16 -10.47 19.34
CA MET A 145 3.19 -10.22 20.36
C MET A 145 2.86 -10.80 21.74
N ASP A 146 1.70 -11.42 21.93
CA ASP A 146 1.22 -11.90 23.24
C ASP A 146 1.33 -10.80 24.31
N ASN A 147 0.83 -9.60 23.97
CA ASN A 147 0.91 -8.38 24.78
C ASN A 147 2.34 -7.88 25.13
N LYS A 148 3.41 -8.50 24.61
CA LYS A 148 4.78 -7.98 24.73
C LYS A 148 4.96 -6.75 23.84
N LYS A 149 5.84 -5.83 24.23
CA LYS A 149 6.19 -4.68 23.40
C LYS A 149 7.26 -5.04 22.37
N MET A 150 7.12 -4.53 21.16
CA MET A 150 8.21 -4.53 20.17
C MET A 150 9.05 -3.25 20.29
N GLU A 151 10.19 -3.22 19.62
CA GLU A 151 10.96 -1.98 19.50
C GLU A 151 10.11 -0.92 18.80
N ASN A 152 10.08 0.29 19.35
CA ASN A 152 9.26 1.39 18.82
C ASN A 152 7.78 1.01 18.67
N ASP A 153 7.21 0.36 19.69
CA ASP A 153 5.82 -0.07 19.68
C ASP A 153 4.84 1.10 19.54
N CYS A 154 3.93 1.03 18.56
CA CYS A 154 2.93 2.06 18.30
C CYS A 154 1.74 2.02 19.27
N ARG A 155 1.61 1.00 20.11
CA ARG A 155 0.53 0.89 21.11
C ARG A 155 0.84 1.76 22.33
N ILE A 156 0.84 3.08 22.09
CA ILE A 156 0.80 4.12 23.11
C ILE A 156 -0.63 4.35 23.60
#